data_AF-A0A3D5WET0-F1
#
_entry.id   AF-A0A3D5WET0-F1
#
_cell.length_a   1.000
_cell.length_b   1.000
_cell.length_c   1.000
_cell.angle_alpha   90.00
_cell.angle_beta   90.00
_cell.angle_gamma   90.00
#
_symmetry.space_group_name_H-M   'P 1'
#
loop_
_entity.id
_entity.type
_entity.pdbx_description
1 polymer ?
#
loop_
_entity_poly.entity_id
_entity_poly.type
_entity_poly.pdbx_seq_one_letter_code
_entity_poly.pdbx_strand_id
1 'polypeptide(L)' 'MKDRMNAEQIMIPSEEACRRLISEMGMMEHIMAHSRQVCRISLLLADHLDHAGLNRELIRAAALLHDITKTR' A
#
# COMPACT_ATOMS: atom_id res chain seq x y z
N MET A 1 -2.31 -13.64 27.19
CA MET A 1 -1.99 -12.22 26.98
C MET A 1 -2.81 -11.71 25.81
N LYS A 2 -3.68 -10.72 26.04
CA LYS A 2 -4.34 -9.99 24.96
C LYS A 2 -3.45 -8.81 24.63
N ASP A 3 -2.60 -8.94 23.61
CA ASP A 3 -1.89 -7.80 23.05
C ASP A 3 -2.91 -6.93 22.32
N ARG A 4 -3.53 -6.03 23.09
CA ARG A 4 -4.20 -4.86 22.54
C ARG A 4 -3.08 -3.94 22.04
N MET A 5 -2.64 -4.15 20.81
CA MET A 5 -2.12 -3.04 20.05
C MET A 5 -3.29 -2.05 19.95
N ASN A 6 -3.23 -0.98 20.72
CA ASN A 6 -3.97 0.24 20.40
C ASN A 6 -3.41 0.71 19.05
N ALA A 7 -3.88 0.12 17.97
CA ALA A 7 -3.62 0.62 16.64
C ALA A 7 -4.25 2.01 16.61
N GLU A 8 -3.42 3.05 16.53
CA GLU A 8 -3.90 4.33 16.04
C GLU A 8 -4.75 4.06 14.81
N GLN A 9 -5.92 4.68 14.74
CA GLN A 9 -6.81 4.51 13.62
C GLN A 9 -6.18 5.19 12.40
N ILE A 10 -5.30 4.46 11.71
CA ILE A 10 -4.62 4.94 10.52
C ILE A 10 -5.68 5.09 9.44
N MET A 11 -5.82 6.31 8.93
CA MET A 11 -6.62 6.57 7.73
C MET A 11 -5.89 5.97 6.54
N ILE A 12 -6.38 4.83 6.05
CA ILE A 12 -5.82 4.15 4.89
C ILE A 12 -6.40 4.81 3.62
N PRO A 13 -5.56 5.37 2.73
CA PRO A 13 -6.04 5.94 1.49
C PRO A 13 -6.64 4.86 0.59
N SER A 14 -7.74 5.20 -0.09
CA SER A 14 -8.29 4.36 -1.16
C SER A 14 -7.30 4.26 -2.33
N GLU A 15 -7.49 3.28 -3.21
CA GLU A 15 -6.66 3.17 -4.43
C GLU A 15 -6.71 4.45 -5.27
N GLU A 16 -7.87 5.08 -5.39
CA GLU A 16 -8.03 6.35 -6.11
C GLU A 16 -7.27 7.48 -5.42
N ALA A 17 -7.32 7.56 -4.09
CA ALA A 17 -6.54 8.54 -3.33
C ALA A 17 -5.03 8.30 -3.51
N CYS A 18 -4.57 7.05 -3.50
CA CYS A 18 -3.17 6.72 -3.82
C CYS A 18 -2.77 7.19 -5.22
N ARG A 19 -3.64 6.99 -6.22
CA ARG A 19 -3.38 7.44 -7.60
C ARG A 19 -3.29 8.95 -7.71
N ARG A 20 -4.12 9.69 -6.98
CA ARG A 20 -4.03 11.16 -6.91
C ARG A 20 -2.70 11.61 -6.28
N LEU A 21 -2.32 11.03 -5.14
CA LEU A 21 -1.04 11.34 -4.48
C LEU A 21 0.16 11.07 -5.40
N ILE A 22 0.18 9.92 -6.08
CA ILE A 22 1.22 9.57 -7.06
C ILE A 22 1.33 10.63 -8.16
N SER A 23 0.19 11.09 -8.69
CA SER A 23 0.13 12.14 -9.71
C SER A 23 0.63 13.48 -9.18
N GLU A 24 0.20 13.88 -7.99
CA GLU A 24 0.59 15.15 -7.35
C GLU A 24 2.09 15.19 -7.01
N MET A 25 2.66 14.07 -6.60
CA MET A 25 4.08 13.96 -6.25
C MET A 25 5.01 13.95 -7.47
N GLY A 26 4.47 13.70 -8.66
CA GLY A 26 5.24 13.64 -9.91
C GLY A 26 6.07 12.36 -10.03
N MET A 27 5.56 11.24 -9.52
CA MET A 27 6.26 9.95 -9.56
C MET A 27 6.50 9.49 -11.00
N MET A 28 7.75 9.13 -11.32
CA MET A 28 8.13 8.68 -12.67
C MET A 28 7.36 7.40 -13.08
N GLU A 29 7.02 7.30 -14.38
CA GLU A 29 6.18 6.22 -14.91
C GLU A 29 6.70 4.82 -14.63
N HIS A 30 8.02 4.60 -14.75
CA HIS A 30 8.62 3.31 -14.49
C HIS A 30 8.53 2.91 -13.00
N ILE A 31 8.58 3.88 -12.08
CA ILE A 31 8.38 3.61 -10.66
C ILE A 31 6.90 3.36 -10.38
N MET A 32 5.98 4.09 -11.01
CA MET A 32 4.55 3.77 -10.91
C MET A 32 4.24 2.34 -11.40
N ALA A 33 4.83 1.93 -12.52
CA ALA A 33 4.69 0.57 -13.06
C ALA A 33 5.24 -0.48 -12.09
N HIS A 34 6.40 -0.21 -11.49
CA HIS A 34 6.97 -1.03 -10.44
C HIS A 34 6.01 -1.17 -9.24
N SER A 35 5.54 -0.06 -8.68
CA SER A 35 4.61 -0.07 -7.53
C SER A 35 3.30 -0.82 -7.83
N ARG A 36 2.79 -0.74 -9.06
CA ARG A 36 1.62 -1.55 -9.48
C ARG A 36 1.91 -3.05 -9.46
N GLN A 37 3.08 -3.46 -9.95
CA GLN A 37 3.47 -4.88 -9.92
C GLN A 37 3.69 -5.37 -8.49
N VAL A 38 4.33 -4.56 -7.64
CA VAL A 38 4.49 -4.85 -6.20
C VAL A 38 3.12 -5.03 -5.55
N CYS A 39 2.21 -4.07 -5.74
CA CYS A 39 0.85 -4.14 -5.22
C CYS A 39 0.12 -5.43 -5.64
N ARG A 40 0.18 -5.79 -6.93
CA ARG A 40 -0.44 -7.03 -7.43
C ARG A 40 0.08 -8.27 -6.71
N ILE A 41 1.40 -8.39 -6.54
CA ILE A 41 2.01 -9.56 -5.88
C ILE A 41 1.74 -9.55 -4.37
N SER A 42 1.83 -8.39 -3.71
CA SER A 42 1.53 -8.27 -2.29
C SER A 42 0.09 -8.66 -1.97
N LEU A 43 -0.87 -8.25 -2.80
CA LEU A 43 -2.27 -8.63 -2.64
C LEU A 43 -2.51 -10.11 -2.88
N LEU A 44 -1.85 -10.71 -3.88
CA LEU A 44 -1.91 -12.15 -4.14
C LEU A 44 -1.38 -12.95 -2.93
N LEU A 45 -0.23 -12.54 -2.39
CA LEU A 45 0.36 -13.18 -1.21
C LEU A 45 -0.55 -13.01 0.01
N ALA A 46 -1.10 -11.82 0.24
CA ALA A 46 -2.00 -11.55 1.36
C ALA A 46 -3.26 -12.46 1.28
N ASP A 47 -3.83 -12.64 0.08
CA ASP A 47 -4.99 -13.50 -0.12
C ASP A 47 -4.69 -14.99 0.18
N HIS A 48 -3.44 -15.43 0.04
CA HIS A 48 -3.03 -16.81 0.35
C HIS A 48 -2.53 -16.99 1.79
N LEU A 49 -2.34 -15.89 2.53
CA LEU A 49 -1.85 -15.87 3.91
C LEU A 49 -2.98 -15.58 4.91
N ASP A 50 -4.23 -15.87 4.55
CA ASP A 50 -5.51 -15.51 5.21
C ASP A 50 -5.57 -15.70 6.74
N HIS A 51 -4.67 -16.50 7.31
CA HIS A 51 -4.61 -16.82 8.75
C HIS A 51 -3.90 -15.74 9.59
N ALA A 52 -3.27 -14.73 8.98
CA ALA A 52 -2.41 -13.77 9.68
C ALA A 52 -3.07 -12.43 10.07
N GLY A 53 -4.37 -12.23 9.81
CA GLY A 53 -5.05 -10.97 10.15
C GLY A 53 -4.52 -9.77 9.36
N LEU A 54 -4.04 -10.00 8.13
CA LEU A 54 -3.46 -8.97 7.27
C LEU A 54 -4.53 -8.00 6.77
N ASN A 55 -4.27 -6.71 6.91
CA ASN A 55 -5.15 -5.68 6.37
C ASN A 55 -4.85 -5.43 4.89
N ARG A 56 -5.72 -5.97 4.03
CA ARG A 56 -5.60 -5.87 2.57
C ARG A 56 -5.57 -4.43 2.06
N GLU A 57 -6.35 -3.54 2.66
CA GLU A 57 -6.40 -2.12 2.28
C GLU A 57 -5.06 -1.43 2.59
N LEU A 58 -4.51 -1.70 3.78
CA LEU A 58 -3.21 -1.15 4.19
C LEU A 58 -2.09 -1.65 3.29
N ILE A 59 -2.09 -2.94 2.94
CA ILE A 59 -1.11 -3.53 2.03
C ILE A 59 -1.17 -2.87 0.66
N ARG A 60 -2.37 -2.64 0.12
CA ARG A 60 -2.54 -1.94 -1.17
C ARG A 60 -1.95 -0.54 -1.11
N ALA A 61 -2.34 0.24 -0.10
CA ALA A 61 -1.87 1.61 0.06
C ALA A 61 -0.35 1.67 0.21
N ALA A 62 0.22 0.84 1.08
CA ALA A 62 1.66 0.74 1.30
C ALA A 62 2.41 0.38 0.01
N ALA A 63 1.95 -0.65 -0.71
CA ALA A 63 2.61 -1.09 -1.94
C ALA A 63 2.57 -0.02 -3.05
N LEU A 64 1.46 0.70 -3.19
CA LEU A 64 1.34 1.77 -4.18
C LEU A 64 2.22 2.99 -3.85
N LEU A 65 2.38 3.31 -2.56
CA LEU A 65 2.99 4.56 -2.10
C LEU A 65 4.44 4.43 -1.59
N HIS A 66 4.97 3.22 -1.39
CA HIS A 66 6.27 3.02 -0.70
C HIS A 66 7.45 3.81 -1.31
N ASP A 67 7.45 3.99 -2.62
CA ASP A 67 8.52 4.66 -3.39
C ASP A 67 8.10 6.06 -3.89
N ILE A 68 7.00 6.64 -3.37
CA ILE A 68 6.41 7.88 -3.90
C ILE A 68 7.35 9.10 -3.87
N THR A 69 8.35 9.11 -2.98
CA THR A 69 9.35 10.18 -2.85
C THR A 69 10.67 9.89 -3.55
N LYS A 70 10.86 8.73 -4.17
CA LYS A 70 12.15 8.28 -4.74
C LYS A 70 12.69 9.17 -5.89
N THR A 71 11.85 10.04 -6.42
CA THR A 71 12.17 10.97 -7.51
C THR A 71 12.49 12.38 -7.02
N ARG A 72 12.67 12.55 -5.70
CA ARG A 72 13.04 13.80 -5.02
C ARG A 72 14.18 13.51 -4.07
#